data_AF-A0A965EQZ6-F1
#
_entry.id   AF-A0A965EQZ6-F1
#
_cell.length_a   1.000
_cell.length_b   1.000
_cell.length_c   1.000
_cell.angle_alpha   90.00
_cell.angle_beta   90.00
_cell.angle_gamma   90.00
#
_symmetry.space_group_name_H-M   'P 1'
#
loop_
_entity.id
_entity.type
_entity.pdbx_description
1 polymer ?
#
loop_
_entity_poly.entity_id
_entity_poly.type
_entity_poly.pdbx_seq_one_letter_code
_entity_poly.pdbx_strand_id
1 'polypeptide(L)'
;MVQEATSVDWTIVATEVDALQLEWTWIKSEDPKYNVRFKDDKSYPYLAITTGESIPRVFVARAPKKKGVRYLGPFPNAGALRLVVDQVLRTFPVRTCAPGVLRQAVASGRPCLLGHIEKCSAPCVNQVTVEEHKQKISEFISFFSRDPAPYIRRVQKEMESAAAAEEFERAAKLRDDLIALELALETSTVVLPDDTDADFISLVEGEIEIGATIFSVRHGRIRGQRSVV
;
A
#
# COMPACT_ATOMS: atom_id res chain seq x y z
N MET A 1 27.08 21.30 -5.87
CA MET A 1 25.66 21.33 -6.29
C MET A 1 25.27 22.68 -6.87
N VAL A 2 25.06 23.74 -6.07
CA VAL A 2 24.52 25.02 -6.60
C VAL A 2 25.42 25.67 -7.67
N GLN A 3 26.74 25.57 -7.53
CA GLN A 3 27.69 26.09 -8.54
C GLN A 3 27.84 25.20 -9.79
N GLU A 4 27.32 23.97 -9.76
CA GLU A 4 27.40 23.00 -10.88
C GLU A 4 26.04 22.82 -11.59
N ALA A 5 24.96 23.43 -11.07
CA ALA A 5 23.61 23.25 -11.60
C ALA A 5 23.39 24.13 -12.84
N THR A 6 22.96 23.52 -13.94
CA THR A 6 22.69 24.22 -15.22
C THR A 6 21.21 24.53 -15.42
N SER A 7 20.32 23.75 -14.81
CA SER A 7 18.85 23.93 -14.87
C SER A 7 18.18 23.46 -13.58
N VAL A 8 16.92 23.87 -13.40
CA VAL A 8 16.06 23.43 -12.30
C VAL A 8 14.71 23.03 -12.89
N ASP A 9 14.30 21.80 -12.63
CA ASP A 9 13.04 21.22 -13.09
C ASP A 9 12.17 20.84 -11.87
N TRP A 10 10.84 20.83 -12.02
CA TRP A 10 9.91 20.39 -10.99
C TRP A 10 8.71 19.64 -11.57
N THR A 11 8.10 18.80 -10.73
CA THR A 11 6.89 18.05 -11.06
C THR A 11 5.80 18.39 -10.06
N ILE A 12 4.64 18.79 -10.56
CA ILE A 12 3.45 18.97 -9.73
C ILE A 12 2.77 17.61 -9.59
N VAL A 13 2.49 17.23 -8.34
CA VAL A 13 1.79 16.00 -7.97
C VAL A 13 0.62 16.33 -7.04
N ALA A 14 -0.33 15.41 -6.93
CA ALA A 14 -1.57 15.65 -6.19
C ALA A 14 -1.36 15.73 -4.67
N THR A 15 -0.38 15.00 -4.13
CA THR A 15 -0.15 14.88 -2.68
C THR A 15 1.33 14.99 -2.31
N GLU A 16 1.62 15.35 -1.05
CA GLU A 16 2.98 15.36 -0.51
C GLU A 16 3.62 13.96 -0.59
N VAL A 17 2.83 12.90 -0.41
CA VAL A 17 3.36 11.54 -0.46
C VAL A 17 3.75 11.13 -1.88
N ASP A 18 2.98 11.53 -2.89
CA ASP A 18 3.36 11.36 -4.29
C ASP A 18 4.67 12.07 -4.60
N ALA A 19 4.91 13.24 -3.99
CA ALA A 19 6.14 14.02 -4.19
C ALA A 19 7.34 13.27 -3.59
N LEU A 20 7.21 12.80 -2.35
CA LEU A 20 8.23 12.00 -1.67
C LEU A 20 8.49 10.66 -2.39
N GLN A 21 7.47 10.06 -3.01
CA GLN A 21 7.62 8.84 -3.80
C GLN A 21 8.37 9.11 -5.11
N LEU A 22 8.04 10.19 -5.82
CA LEU A 22 8.72 10.58 -7.04
C LEU A 22 10.19 10.92 -6.75
N GLU A 23 10.44 11.69 -5.70
CA GLU A 23 11.80 12.02 -5.22
C GLU A 23 12.62 10.75 -4.98
N TRP A 24 12.09 9.81 -4.19
CA TRP A 24 12.77 8.54 -3.93
C TRP A 24 13.03 7.73 -5.20
N THR A 25 12.07 7.73 -6.14
CA THR A 25 12.20 6.99 -7.41
C THR A 25 13.37 7.54 -8.22
N TRP A 26 13.51 8.86 -8.33
CA TRP A 26 14.63 9.51 -9.00
C TRP A 26 15.95 9.33 -8.27
N ILE A 27 15.96 9.43 -6.94
CA ILE A 27 17.17 9.17 -6.15
C ILE A 27 17.70 7.74 -6.42
N LYS A 28 16.80 6.75 -6.51
CA LYS A 28 17.18 5.36 -6.79
C LYS A 28 17.52 5.10 -8.26
N SER A 29 16.96 5.83 -9.22
CA SER A 29 17.30 5.65 -10.63
C SER A 29 18.59 6.37 -11.03
N GLU A 30 18.78 7.60 -10.55
CA GLU A 30 19.88 8.48 -10.95
C GLU A 30 21.11 8.40 -10.03
N ASP A 31 20.96 7.82 -8.83
CA ASP A 31 21.98 7.78 -7.76
C ASP A 31 22.79 9.10 -7.62
N PRO A 32 22.13 10.25 -7.44
CA PRO A 32 22.77 11.55 -7.56
C PRO A 32 23.90 11.73 -6.54
N LYS A 33 25.08 12.16 -7.01
CA LYS A 33 26.32 12.30 -6.22
C LYS A 33 26.14 13.08 -4.91
N TYR A 34 25.36 14.16 -4.93
CA TYR A 34 25.22 15.08 -3.80
C TYR A 34 24.09 14.72 -2.82
N ASN A 35 23.27 13.72 -3.12
CA ASN A 35 22.12 13.40 -2.29
C ASN A 35 22.53 12.52 -1.10
N VAL A 36 22.12 12.87 0.12
CA VAL A 36 22.50 12.15 1.35
C VAL A 36 21.34 11.29 1.88
N ARG A 37 20.10 11.75 1.71
CA ARG A 37 18.89 11.05 2.19
C ARG A 37 18.45 10.01 1.17
N PHE A 38 17.88 8.90 1.61
CA PHE A 38 17.39 7.82 0.74
C PHE A 38 18.46 7.14 -0.15
N LYS A 39 19.75 7.40 0.09
CA LYS A 39 20.85 6.56 -0.44
C LYS A 39 20.96 5.22 0.29
N ASP A 40 20.52 5.14 1.53
CA ASP A 40 20.44 3.89 2.31
C ASP A 40 19.34 2.94 1.78
N ASP A 41 19.37 1.68 2.23
CA ASP A 41 18.37 0.65 1.88
C ASP A 41 16.98 0.90 2.52
N LYS A 42 16.73 2.11 3.02
CA LYS A 42 15.41 2.51 3.52
C LYS A 42 14.47 2.68 2.34
N SER A 43 13.81 1.59 1.99
CA SER A 43 12.70 1.57 1.05
C SER A 43 11.38 1.91 1.76
N TYR A 44 10.43 2.41 0.97
CA TYR A 44 9.06 2.52 1.41
C TYR A 44 8.49 1.14 1.74
N PRO A 45 7.66 1.03 2.80
CA PRO A 45 6.88 -0.16 3.05
C PRO A 45 5.85 -0.40 1.94
N TYR A 46 5.73 -1.66 1.57
CA TYR A 46 4.69 -2.16 0.69
C TYR A 46 3.85 -3.19 1.44
N LEU A 47 2.58 -3.29 1.08
CA LEU A 47 1.74 -4.40 1.48
C LEU A 47 1.97 -5.55 0.50
N ALA A 48 2.68 -6.57 0.95
CA ALA A 48 3.06 -7.73 0.15
C ALA A 48 2.08 -8.88 0.37
N ILE A 49 1.64 -9.49 -0.72
CA ILE A 49 0.67 -10.58 -0.73
C ILE A 49 1.28 -11.72 -1.53
N THR A 50 1.58 -12.85 -0.87
CA THR A 50 2.14 -13.99 -1.59
C THR A 50 1.06 -14.59 -2.49
N THR A 51 1.36 -14.77 -3.77
CA THR A 51 0.50 -15.46 -4.74
C THR A 51 1.08 -16.80 -5.17
N GLY A 52 2.38 -17.02 -4.95
CA GLY A 52 3.07 -18.29 -5.22
C GLY A 52 3.09 -19.27 -4.05
N GLU A 53 2.62 -18.89 -2.85
CA GLU A 53 2.47 -19.83 -1.73
C GLU A 53 1.13 -20.59 -1.85
N SER A 54 1.10 -21.87 -1.45
CA SER A 54 -0.13 -22.70 -1.49
C SER A 54 -1.28 -22.08 -0.68
N ILE A 55 -0.94 -21.59 0.52
CA ILE A 55 -1.82 -20.79 1.37
C ILE A 55 -1.28 -19.35 1.35
N PRO A 56 -1.85 -18.46 0.51
CA PRO A 56 -1.34 -17.11 0.38
C PRO A 56 -1.41 -16.33 1.71
N ARG A 57 -0.56 -15.30 1.87
CA ARG A 57 -0.46 -14.48 3.09
C ARG A 57 -0.17 -13.02 2.79
N VAL A 58 -0.55 -12.17 3.73
CA VAL A 58 -0.35 -10.72 3.69
C VAL A 58 0.71 -10.31 4.72
N PHE A 59 1.66 -9.47 4.34
CA PHE A 59 2.69 -8.96 5.25
C PHE A 59 3.26 -7.63 4.76
N VAL A 60 3.77 -6.81 5.67
CA VAL A 60 4.45 -5.56 5.33
C VAL A 60 5.91 -5.85 4.99
N ALA A 61 6.35 -5.41 3.81
CA ALA A 61 7.71 -5.64 3.30
C ALA A 61 8.40 -4.32 2.92
N ARG A 62 9.70 -4.25 3.18
CA ARG A 62 10.62 -3.19 2.73
C ARG A 62 11.69 -3.75 1.77
N ALA A 63 11.48 -4.94 1.23
CA ALA A 63 12.47 -5.65 0.41
C ALA A 63 12.19 -5.47 -1.09
N PRO A 64 13.19 -5.71 -1.96
CA PRO A 64 12.96 -5.78 -3.40
C PRO A 64 11.84 -6.78 -3.72
N LYS A 65 11.05 -6.44 -4.76
CA LYS A 65 9.89 -7.22 -5.17
C LYS A 65 10.34 -8.63 -5.56
N LYS A 66 9.72 -9.66 -4.97
CA LYS A 66 9.97 -11.07 -5.26
C LYS A 66 8.95 -11.59 -6.27
N LYS A 67 9.36 -12.51 -7.15
CA LYS A 67 8.43 -13.24 -8.03
C LYS A 67 7.43 -14.04 -7.19
N GLY A 68 6.17 -14.08 -7.65
CA GLY A 68 5.09 -14.75 -6.92
C GLY A 68 4.60 -13.99 -5.68
N VAL A 69 4.87 -12.69 -5.60
CA VAL A 69 4.35 -11.80 -4.56
C VAL A 69 3.81 -10.55 -5.23
N ARG A 70 2.54 -10.24 -4.97
CA ARG A 70 1.90 -8.98 -5.37
C ARG A 70 2.18 -7.92 -4.33
N TYR A 71 2.52 -6.71 -4.75
CA TYR A 71 2.82 -5.59 -3.86
C TYR A 71 1.82 -4.46 -4.09
N LEU A 72 1.19 -3.98 -3.02
CA LEU A 72 0.36 -2.77 -3.01
C LEU A 72 1.12 -1.66 -2.28
N GLY A 73 0.93 -0.40 -2.69
CA GLY A 73 1.70 0.75 -2.23
C GLY A 73 2.70 1.25 -3.29
N PRO A 74 3.65 2.12 -2.92
CA PRO A 74 4.26 2.30 -1.59
C PRO A 74 3.39 3.07 -0.59
N PHE A 75 3.62 2.83 0.71
CA PHE A 75 2.97 3.55 1.81
C PHE A 75 3.98 4.44 2.55
N PRO A 76 3.57 5.57 3.15
CA PRO A 76 4.50 6.50 3.78
C PRO A 76 5.05 5.95 5.10
N ASN A 77 4.22 5.24 5.86
CA ASN A 77 4.55 4.76 7.19
C ASN A 77 4.19 3.28 7.38
N ALA A 78 5.18 2.48 7.78
CA ALA A 78 5.01 1.04 8.00
C ALA A 78 4.20 0.73 9.27
N GLY A 79 4.16 1.65 10.24
CA GLY A 79 3.33 1.57 11.43
C GLY A 79 1.85 1.77 11.08
N ALA A 80 1.53 2.87 10.39
CA ALA A 80 0.18 3.15 9.91
C ALA A 80 -0.36 2.00 9.04
N LEU A 81 0.44 1.52 8.09
CA LEU A 81 0.06 0.38 7.25
C LEU A 81 -0.24 -0.88 8.08
N ARG A 82 0.52 -1.15 9.15
CA ARG A 82 0.25 -2.32 10.01
C ARG A 82 -1.06 -2.16 10.79
N LEU A 83 -1.38 -0.96 11.25
CA LEU A 83 -2.64 -0.69 11.96
C LEU A 83 -3.84 -0.92 11.03
N VAL A 84 -3.77 -0.38 9.81
CA VAL A 84 -4.82 -0.55 8.80
C VAL A 84 -4.99 -2.01 8.43
N VAL A 85 -3.89 -2.73 8.16
CA VAL A 85 -3.97 -4.17 7.92
C VAL A 85 -4.62 -4.88 9.11
N ASP A 86 -4.23 -4.57 10.35
CA ASP A 86 -4.79 -5.21 11.56
C ASP A 86 -6.30 -5.00 11.73
N GLN A 87 -6.82 -3.83 11.37
CA GLN A 87 -8.27 -3.57 11.35
C GLN A 87 -8.98 -4.33 10.24
N VAL A 88 -8.43 -4.26 9.02
CA VAL A 88 -9.03 -4.88 7.84
C VAL A 88 -9.11 -6.40 8.01
N LEU A 89 -8.15 -7.01 8.73
CA LEU A 89 -8.16 -8.43 9.08
C LEU A 89 -9.39 -8.89 9.86
N ARG A 90 -10.08 -7.99 10.58
CA ARG A 90 -11.35 -8.33 11.27
C ARG A 90 -12.49 -8.53 10.29
N THR A 91 -12.48 -7.81 9.17
CA THR A 91 -13.51 -7.91 8.13
C THR A 91 -13.14 -9.00 7.11
N PHE A 92 -11.85 -9.08 6.75
CA PHE A 92 -11.31 -10.04 5.79
C PHE A 92 -10.22 -10.88 6.49
N PRO A 93 -10.61 -11.95 7.19
CA PRO A 93 -9.69 -12.73 8.00
C PRO A 93 -8.75 -13.56 7.12
N VAL A 94 -7.56 -13.01 6.85
CA VAL A 94 -6.52 -13.60 5.99
C VAL A 94 -5.24 -13.90 6.77
N ARG A 95 -4.40 -14.75 6.22
CA ARG A 95 -3.17 -15.21 6.89
C ARG A 95 -2.13 -14.11 6.85
N THR A 96 -1.51 -13.83 7.99
CA THR A 96 -0.32 -12.94 8.07
C THR A 96 0.91 -13.62 8.69
N CYS A 97 0.74 -14.85 9.18
CA CYS A 97 1.76 -15.54 9.95
C CYS A 97 2.99 -15.95 9.11
N ALA A 98 4.16 -15.92 9.75
CA ALA A 98 5.40 -16.40 9.15
C ALA A 98 5.33 -17.91 8.81
N PRO A 99 6.14 -18.41 7.86
CA PRO A 99 6.12 -19.83 7.47
C PRO A 99 6.44 -20.79 8.63
N GLY A 100 7.22 -20.36 9.63
CA GLY A 100 7.47 -21.15 10.84
C GLY A 100 6.20 -21.37 11.67
N VAL A 101 5.42 -20.30 11.88
CA VAL A 101 4.14 -20.36 12.62
C VAL A 101 3.12 -21.20 11.88
N LEU A 102 3.08 -21.12 10.54
CA LEU A 102 2.22 -21.97 9.72
C LEU A 102 2.53 -23.46 9.94
N ARG A 103 3.82 -23.84 9.82
CA ARG A 103 4.25 -25.23 10.02
C ARG A 103 3.91 -25.75 11.42
N GLN A 104 4.08 -24.92 12.45
CA GLN A 104 3.74 -25.27 13.81
C GLN A 104 2.22 -25.47 14.02
N ALA A 105 1.39 -24.60 13.43
CA ALA A 105 -0.07 -24.72 13.52
C ALA A 105 -0.58 -26.01 12.84
N VAL A 106 -0.03 -26.33 11.66
CA VAL A 106 -0.34 -27.58 10.93
C VAL A 106 0.07 -28.80 11.75
N ALA A 107 1.30 -28.82 12.30
CA ALA A 107 1.81 -29.95 13.07
C ALA A 107 1.06 -30.18 14.39
N SER A 108 0.63 -29.11 15.05
CA SER A 108 -0.09 -29.19 16.32
C SER A 108 -1.60 -29.41 16.15
N GLY A 109 -2.14 -29.22 14.95
CA GLY A 109 -3.59 -29.23 14.70
C GLY A 109 -4.34 -28.09 15.40
N ARG A 110 -3.64 -27.08 15.92
CA ARG A 110 -4.23 -25.95 16.67
C ARG A 110 -3.94 -24.63 15.95
N PRO A 111 -4.95 -23.76 15.78
CA PRO A 111 -4.73 -22.46 15.17
C PRO A 111 -3.84 -21.59 16.06
N CYS A 112 -3.12 -20.64 15.46
CA CYS A 112 -2.37 -19.66 16.23
C CYS A 112 -3.31 -18.64 16.89
N LEU A 113 -2.76 -17.73 17.70
CA LEU A 113 -3.51 -16.66 18.36
C LEU A 113 -4.43 -15.90 17.39
N LEU A 114 -3.93 -15.54 16.20
CA LEU A 114 -4.72 -14.80 15.21
C LEU A 114 -5.91 -15.60 14.67
N GLY A 115 -5.81 -16.93 14.61
CA GLY A 115 -6.95 -17.79 14.28
C GLY A 115 -7.96 -17.85 15.43
N HIS A 116 -7.47 -17.91 16.68
CA HIS A 116 -8.33 -17.92 17.87
C HIS A 116 -9.11 -16.62 18.10
N ILE A 117 -8.55 -15.47 17.71
CA ILE A 117 -9.22 -14.16 17.80
C ILE A 117 -9.88 -13.73 16.49
N GLU A 118 -10.11 -14.68 15.58
CA GLU A 118 -10.84 -14.50 14.31
C GLU A 118 -10.24 -13.48 13.33
N LYS A 119 -8.98 -13.07 13.52
CA LYS A 119 -8.24 -12.22 12.55
C LYS A 119 -7.64 -13.01 11.38
N CYS A 120 -7.69 -14.33 11.45
CA CYS A 120 -7.26 -15.24 10.40
C CYS A 120 -8.29 -16.36 10.29
N SER A 121 -8.69 -16.70 9.07
CA SER A 121 -9.63 -17.80 8.81
C SER A 121 -9.05 -19.21 9.10
N ALA A 122 -7.82 -19.28 9.60
CA ALA A 122 -7.13 -20.49 10.01
C ALA A 122 -7.17 -21.66 8.99
N PRO A 123 -6.79 -21.41 7.71
CA PRO A 123 -6.69 -22.49 6.71
C PRO A 123 -5.64 -23.54 7.09
N CYS A 124 -4.73 -23.22 8.02
CA CYS A 124 -3.69 -24.12 8.52
C CYS A 124 -4.22 -25.35 9.28
N VAL A 125 -5.44 -25.27 9.81
CA VAL A 125 -6.09 -26.37 10.56
C VAL A 125 -7.41 -26.78 9.90
N ASN A 126 -7.56 -26.49 8.60
CA ASN A 126 -8.74 -26.80 7.80
C ASN A 126 -10.08 -26.26 8.38
N GLN A 127 -10.04 -25.13 9.12
CA GLN A 127 -11.27 -24.43 9.50
C GLN A 127 -11.98 -23.84 8.28
N VAL A 128 -11.21 -23.48 7.26
CA VAL A 128 -11.68 -23.15 5.91
C VAL A 128 -10.80 -23.89 4.90
N THR A 129 -11.34 -24.12 3.71
CA THR A 129 -10.58 -24.63 2.58
C THR A 129 -9.56 -23.61 2.08
N VAL A 130 -8.54 -24.09 1.36
CA VAL A 130 -7.51 -23.20 0.76
C VAL A 130 -8.15 -22.29 -0.29
N GLU A 131 -9.16 -22.77 -1.00
CA GLU A 131 -9.93 -22.07 -2.01
C GLU A 131 -10.73 -20.91 -1.40
N GLU A 132 -11.46 -21.16 -0.30
CA GLU A 132 -12.15 -20.11 0.45
C GLU A 132 -11.18 -19.07 1.00
N HIS A 133 -10.00 -19.49 1.45
CA HIS A 133 -8.96 -18.56 1.88
C HIS A 133 -8.45 -17.67 0.75
N LYS A 134 -8.25 -18.23 -0.46
CA LYS A 134 -7.86 -17.47 -1.65
C LYS A 134 -8.94 -16.48 -2.08
N GLN A 135 -10.22 -16.83 -1.91
CA GLN A 135 -11.33 -15.90 -2.15
C GLN A 135 -11.27 -14.71 -1.19
N LYS A 136 -11.10 -14.96 0.12
CA LYS A 136 -10.91 -13.89 1.12
C LYS A 136 -9.70 -13.00 0.82
N ILE A 137 -8.61 -13.56 0.30
CA ILE A 137 -7.46 -12.78 -0.15
C ILE A 137 -7.79 -11.93 -1.38
N SER A 138 -8.57 -12.45 -2.33
CA SER A 138 -9.03 -11.67 -3.48
C SER A 138 -9.91 -10.50 -3.06
N GLU A 139 -10.80 -10.70 -2.09
CA GLU A 139 -11.61 -9.63 -1.49
C GLU A 139 -10.74 -8.60 -0.75
N PHE A 140 -9.77 -9.05 0.04
CA PHE A 140 -8.78 -8.18 0.69
C PHE A 140 -7.99 -7.35 -0.33
N ILE A 141 -7.53 -7.96 -1.42
CA ILE A 141 -6.85 -7.23 -2.51
C ILE A 141 -7.80 -6.22 -3.13
N SER A 142 -9.04 -6.63 -3.44
CA SER A 142 -10.03 -5.75 -4.06
C SER A 142 -10.37 -4.58 -3.16
N PHE A 143 -10.36 -4.75 -1.84
CA PHE A 143 -10.56 -3.68 -0.88
C PHE A 143 -9.47 -2.60 -0.99
N PHE A 144 -8.20 -3.01 -1.00
CA PHE A 144 -7.08 -2.08 -1.19
C PHE A 144 -6.95 -1.55 -2.63
N SER A 145 -7.66 -2.15 -3.59
CA SER A 145 -7.63 -1.73 -5.01
C SER A 145 -8.86 -0.90 -5.43
N ARG A 146 -9.90 -0.80 -4.57
CA ARG A 146 -11.13 -0.05 -4.85
C ARG A 146 -11.21 1.19 -3.95
N ASP A 147 -12.10 2.12 -4.31
CA ASP A 147 -12.42 3.28 -3.49
C ASP A 147 -12.69 2.86 -2.03
N PRO A 148 -11.87 3.28 -1.06
CA PRO A 148 -12.02 2.92 0.33
C PRO A 148 -13.12 3.73 1.05
N ALA A 149 -13.69 4.75 0.41
CA ALA A 149 -14.69 5.63 1.00
C ALA A 149 -15.91 4.93 1.61
N PRO A 150 -16.45 3.81 1.08
CA PRO A 150 -17.54 3.09 1.73
C PRO A 150 -17.16 2.50 3.09
N TYR A 151 -15.90 2.07 3.26
CA TYR A 151 -15.42 1.48 4.51
C TYR A 151 -15.07 2.56 5.54
N ILE A 152 -14.44 3.65 5.13
CA ILE A 152 -14.25 4.84 5.97
C ILE A 152 -15.59 5.28 6.57
N ARG A 153 -16.61 5.46 5.72
CA ARG A 153 -17.96 5.86 6.14
C ARG A 153 -18.57 4.89 7.16
N ARG A 154 -18.31 3.58 7.02
CA ARG A 154 -18.78 2.58 7.99
C ARG A 154 -18.09 2.73 9.34
N VAL A 155 -16.76 2.82 9.37
CA VAL A 155 -15.99 2.98 10.61
C VAL A 155 -16.33 4.30 11.31
N GLN A 156 -16.52 5.37 10.55
CA GLN A 156 -16.98 6.66 11.06
C GLN A 156 -18.35 6.54 11.73
N LYS A 157 -19.31 5.87 11.08
CA LYS A 157 -20.65 5.66 11.64
C LYS A 157 -20.61 4.79 12.90
N GLU A 158 -19.76 3.77 12.94
CA GLU A 158 -19.55 2.95 14.14
C GLU A 158 -18.94 3.79 15.29
N MET A 159 -18.00 4.68 14.99
CA MET A 159 -17.40 5.61 15.96
C MET A 159 -18.46 6.56 16.53
N GLU A 160 -19.26 7.20 15.68
CA GLU A 160 -20.34 8.11 16.06
C GLU A 160 -21.40 7.38 16.90
N SER A 161 -21.76 6.15 16.53
CA SER A 161 -22.69 5.32 17.29
C SER A 161 -22.13 4.93 18.67
N ALA A 162 -20.84 4.61 18.77
CA ALA A 162 -20.19 4.30 20.05
C ALA A 162 -20.13 5.54 20.95
N ALA A 163 -19.86 6.72 20.39
CA ALA A 163 -19.89 7.98 21.13
C ALA A 163 -21.31 8.32 21.63
N ALA A 164 -22.33 8.11 20.80
CA ALA A 164 -23.74 8.30 21.17
C ALA A 164 -24.22 7.32 22.27
N ALA A 165 -23.62 6.14 22.34
CA ALA A 165 -23.86 5.13 23.38
C ALA A 165 -23.00 5.33 24.65
N GLU A 166 -22.26 6.45 24.75
CA GLU A 166 -21.33 6.75 25.86
C GLU A 166 -20.17 5.73 26.01
N GLU A 167 -19.88 4.94 24.97
CA GLU A 167 -18.75 3.99 24.91
C GLU A 167 -17.45 4.71 24.48
N PHE A 168 -16.98 5.66 25.29
CA PHE A 168 -15.88 6.57 24.90
C PHE A 168 -14.55 5.86 24.56
N GLU A 169 -14.20 4.78 25.25
CA GLU A 169 -12.98 4.01 24.93
C GLU A 169 -13.05 3.37 23.55
N ARG A 170 -14.23 2.85 23.19
CA ARG A 170 -14.46 2.26 21.88
C ARG A 170 -14.49 3.33 20.80
N ALA A 171 -15.15 4.46 21.05
CA ALA A 171 -15.17 5.59 20.13
C ALA A 171 -13.75 6.15 19.89
N ALA A 172 -12.94 6.30 20.94
CA ALA A 172 -11.54 6.73 20.81
C ALA A 172 -10.72 5.77 19.96
N LYS A 173 -10.89 4.46 20.17
CA LYS A 173 -10.23 3.44 19.36
C LYS A 173 -10.65 3.50 17.88
N LEU A 174 -11.96 3.61 17.61
CA LEU A 174 -12.48 3.73 16.25
C LEU A 174 -12.03 5.03 15.56
N ARG A 175 -11.89 6.12 16.31
CA ARG A 175 -11.31 7.39 15.81
C ARG A 175 -9.85 7.21 15.42
N ASP A 176 -9.03 6.66 16.30
CA ASP A 176 -7.62 6.43 16.03
C ASP A 176 -7.44 5.46 14.85
N ASP A 177 -8.35 4.48 14.75
CA ASP A 177 -8.43 3.55 13.65
C ASP A 177 -8.75 4.25 12.33
N LEU A 178 -9.72 5.17 12.33
CA LEU A 178 -10.12 5.99 11.17
C LEU A 178 -8.99 6.90 10.69
N ILE A 179 -8.30 7.60 11.61
CA ILE A 179 -7.14 8.45 11.27
C ILE A 179 -6.03 7.63 10.62
N ALA A 180 -5.72 6.45 11.17
CA ALA A 180 -4.72 5.56 10.59
C ALA A 180 -5.11 5.07 9.19
N LEU A 181 -6.42 4.84 8.99
CA LEU A 181 -6.99 4.42 7.71
C LEU A 181 -6.90 5.52 6.66
N GLU A 182 -7.33 6.74 6.98
CA GLU A 182 -7.22 7.92 6.12
C GLU A 182 -5.76 8.16 5.70
N LEU A 183 -4.83 8.15 6.66
CA LEU A 183 -3.39 8.34 6.39
C LEU A 183 -2.79 7.25 5.49
N ALA A 184 -3.29 6.01 5.56
CA ALA A 184 -2.82 4.94 4.69
C ALA A 184 -3.43 5.01 3.28
N LEU A 185 -4.63 5.58 3.15
CA LEU A 185 -5.42 5.61 1.93
C LEU A 185 -5.27 6.89 1.11
N GLU A 186 -4.80 7.99 1.73
CA GLU A 186 -4.30 9.18 1.02
C GLU A 186 -3.22 8.85 -0.04
N THR A 187 -2.70 7.61 -0.05
CA THR A 187 -1.57 7.15 -0.85
C THR A 187 -1.86 6.30 -2.09
N SER A 188 -3.10 6.15 -2.56
CA SER A 188 -3.35 5.33 -3.77
C SER A 188 -4.14 6.04 -4.83
N THR A 189 -3.52 7.07 -5.42
CA THR A 189 -4.10 7.70 -6.62
C THR A 189 -3.52 7.17 -7.92
N VAL A 190 -2.27 6.66 -7.97
CA VAL A 190 -1.76 6.02 -9.20
C VAL A 190 -0.74 4.92 -8.90
N VAL A 191 -1.19 3.67 -8.83
CA VAL A 191 -0.32 2.51 -9.08
C VAL A 191 -0.76 1.91 -10.40
N LEU A 192 -0.09 2.31 -11.49
CA LEU A 192 -0.23 1.58 -12.74
C LEU A 192 0.20 0.13 -12.50
N PRO A 193 -0.48 -0.87 -13.09
CA PRO A 193 -0.08 -2.27 -12.98
C PRO A 193 1.43 -2.44 -13.26
N ASP A 194 2.10 -3.35 -12.54
CA ASP A 194 3.55 -3.57 -12.62
C ASP A 194 4.03 -4.01 -14.04
N ASP A 195 3.11 -4.44 -14.90
CA ASP A 195 3.32 -4.76 -16.32
C ASP A 195 3.04 -3.58 -17.27
N THR A 196 2.76 -2.39 -16.74
CA THR A 196 2.52 -1.20 -17.55
C THR A 196 3.85 -0.59 -17.98
N ASP A 197 4.17 -0.79 -19.26
CA ASP A 197 5.18 -0.04 -19.99
C ASP A 197 4.45 0.86 -20.99
N ALA A 198 4.36 2.16 -20.70
CA ALA A 198 3.63 3.11 -21.53
C ALA A 198 4.24 4.51 -21.40
N ASP A 199 4.10 5.33 -22.45
CA ASP A 199 4.41 6.74 -22.39
C ASP A 199 3.08 7.52 -22.44
N PHE A 200 2.77 8.26 -21.37
CA PHE A 200 1.56 9.08 -21.29
C PHE A 200 1.89 10.49 -21.75
N ILE A 201 1.20 10.94 -22.80
CA ILE A 201 1.39 12.26 -23.38
C ILE A 201 0.15 13.08 -23.06
N SER A 202 0.33 14.19 -22.36
CA SER A 202 -0.69 15.20 -22.10
C SER A 202 -0.36 16.45 -22.89
N LEU A 203 -1.35 16.98 -23.60
CA LEU A 203 -1.28 18.24 -24.33
C LEU A 203 -2.38 19.14 -23.80
N VAL A 204 -2.00 20.36 -23.43
CA VAL A 204 -2.93 21.40 -22.98
C VAL A 204 -2.66 22.65 -23.80
N GLU A 205 -3.65 23.06 -24.58
CA GLU A 205 -3.61 24.29 -25.36
C GLU A 205 -4.13 25.45 -24.50
N GLY A 206 -3.29 26.46 -24.31
CA GLY A 206 -3.69 27.77 -23.80
C GLY A 206 -3.95 28.75 -24.94
N GLU A 207 -4.31 29.99 -24.63
CA GLU A 207 -4.59 31.01 -25.65
C GLU A 207 -3.38 31.38 -26.52
N ILE A 208 -2.16 31.14 -26.03
CA ILE A 208 -0.91 31.63 -26.65
C ILE A 208 0.20 30.57 -26.72
N GLU A 209 0.09 29.48 -25.95
CA GLU A 209 1.13 28.47 -25.79
C GLU A 209 0.50 27.07 -25.66
N ILE A 210 1.27 26.03 -25.99
CA ILE A 210 0.84 24.63 -25.83
C ILE A 210 1.79 23.94 -24.85
N GLY A 211 1.27 23.62 -23.67
CA GLY A 211 1.97 22.77 -22.74
C GLY A 211 1.89 21.31 -23.17
N ALA A 212 3.04 20.69 -23.45
CA ALA A 212 3.17 19.26 -23.65
C ALA A 212 3.91 18.62 -22.48
N THR A 213 3.37 17.54 -21.91
CA THR A 213 4.08 16.76 -20.88
C THR A 213 4.04 15.28 -21.24
N ILE A 214 5.20 14.64 -21.20
CA ILE A 214 5.39 13.22 -21.45
C ILE A 214 5.85 12.57 -20.14
N PHE A 215 5.07 11.62 -19.64
CA PHE A 215 5.46 10.72 -18.55
C PHE A 215 5.83 9.36 -19.14
N SER A 216 7.10 8.99 -19.02
CA SER A 216 7.55 7.66 -19.38
C SER A 216 7.38 6.71 -18.21
N VAL A 217 6.48 5.73 -18.34
CA VAL A 217 6.21 4.71 -17.34
C VAL A 217 6.86 3.40 -17.77
N ARG A 218 7.69 2.82 -16.90
CA ARG A 218 8.20 1.46 -17.07
C ARG A 218 8.01 0.65 -15.80
N HIS A 219 7.51 -0.56 -15.93
CA HIS A 219 7.11 -1.44 -14.84
C HIS A 219 6.16 -0.77 -13.83
N GLY A 220 5.16 -0.05 -14.34
CA GLY A 220 4.18 0.68 -13.52
C GLY A 220 4.74 1.91 -12.78
N ARG A 221 5.98 2.32 -13.04
CA ARG A 221 6.63 3.49 -12.42
C ARG A 221 6.98 4.56 -13.42
N ILE A 222 6.75 5.81 -13.06
CA ILE A 222 7.28 6.96 -13.80
C ILE A 222 8.81 6.91 -13.70
N ARG A 223 9.46 6.76 -14.86
CA ARG A 223 10.92 6.76 -15.04
C ARG A 223 11.45 8.09 -15.55
N GLY A 224 10.60 8.86 -16.21
CA GLY A 224 10.98 10.15 -16.75
C GLY A 224 9.76 11.02 -16.92
N GLN A 225 9.97 12.30 -16.75
CA GLN A 225 9.04 13.33 -17.18
C GLN A 225 9.81 14.29 -18.08
N ARG A 226 9.18 14.68 -19.19
CA ARG A 226 9.62 15.83 -19.96
C ARG A 226 8.43 16.74 -20.18
N SER A 227 8.55 17.97 -19.75
CA SER A 227 7.58 19.02 -20.01
C SER A 227 8.19 20.05 -20.95
N VAL A 228 7.40 20.50 -21.90
CA VAL A 228 7.73 21.57 -22.84
C VAL A 228 6.52 22.51 -22.85
N VAL A 229 6.77 23.81 -22.90
CA VAL A 229 5.76 24.85 -23.07
C VAL A 229 6.09 25.59 -24.35
#